data_AF-Q0FRF9-F1
#
_entry.id   AF-Q0FRF9-F1
#
_cell.length_a   1.000
_cell.length_b   1.000
_cell.length_c   1.000
_cell.angle_alpha   90.00
_cell.angle_beta   90.00
_cell.angle_gamma   90.00
#
_symmetry.space_group_name_H-M   'P 1'
#
loop_
_entity.id
_entity.type
_entity.pdbx_description
1 polymer ?
#
loop_
_entity_poly.entity_id
_entity_poly.type
_entity_poly.pdbx_seq_one_letter_code
_entity_poly.pdbx_strand_id
1 'polypeptide(L)'
;MTMPSRTDYTRHARLVDHMAGTLGIDLDEQMMRGKVTASQIDDAVLSCTGCTQPCACDAWLSAQTETAPEAPGYCRNVALFDALRDT
;
A
#
# COMPACT_ATOMS: atom_id res chain seq x y z
N MET A 1 -22.94 2.34 -4.65
CA MET A 1 -21.49 2.31 -4.36
C MET A 1 -21.31 2.78 -2.93
N THR A 2 -20.99 1.86 -2.01
CA THR A 2 -20.75 2.20 -0.60
C THR A 2 -19.44 2.97 -0.52
N MET A 3 -19.48 4.27 -0.24
CA MET A 3 -18.27 5.05 0.01
C MET A 3 -17.63 4.52 1.30
N PRO A 4 -16.33 4.17 1.29
CA PRO A 4 -15.64 3.73 2.51
C PRO A 4 -15.75 4.81 3.58
N SER A 5 -15.96 4.41 4.82
CA SER A 5 -16.01 5.36 5.92
C SER A 5 -14.65 6.04 6.10
N ARG A 6 -14.61 7.27 6.62
CA ARG A 6 -13.36 7.99 6.88
C ARG A 6 -12.39 7.18 7.77
N THR A 7 -12.92 6.34 8.64
CA THR A 7 -12.13 5.44 9.50
C THR A 7 -11.50 4.31 8.70
N ASP A 8 -12.23 3.71 7.75
CA ASP A 8 -11.70 2.68 6.86
C ASP A 8 -10.60 3.25 5.96
N TYR A 9 -10.78 4.46 5.45
CA TYR A 9 -9.77 5.15 4.67
C TYR A 9 -8.45 5.29 5.43
N THR A 10 -8.47 5.90 6.62
CA THR A 10 -7.27 6.11 7.43
C THR A 10 -6.58 4.80 7.80
N ARG A 11 -7.35 3.74 8.05
CA ARG A 11 -6.78 2.41 8.32
C ARG A 11 -6.02 1.88 7.10
N HIS A 12 -6.61 1.97 5.91
CA HIS A 12 -5.98 1.46 4.69
C HIS A 12 -4.82 2.34 4.23
N ALA A 13 -4.86 3.65 4.48
CA ALA A 13 -3.74 4.54 4.24
C ALA A 13 -2.49 4.09 5.01
N ARG A 14 -2.66 3.75 6.30
CA ARG A 14 -1.56 3.20 7.11
C ARG A 14 -1.09 1.83 6.63
N LEU A 15 -2.00 0.97 6.14
CA LEU A 15 -1.62 -0.33 5.59
C LEU A 15 -0.84 -0.21 4.29
N VAL A 16 -1.23 0.71 3.40
CA VAL A 16 -0.52 0.98 2.13
C VAL A 16 0.88 1.53 2.41
N ASP A 17 0.99 2.47 3.33
CA ASP A 17 2.26 3.04 3.78
C ASP A 17 3.17 1.98 4.40
N HIS A 18 2.65 1.18 5.34
CA HIS A 18 3.40 0.08 5.95
C HIS A 18 3.82 -0.99 4.94
N MET A 19 2.97 -1.31 3.97
CA MET A 19 3.32 -2.21 2.86
C MET A 19 4.45 -1.64 2.01
N ALA A 20 4.41 -0.36 1.67
CA ALA A 20 5.49 0.29 0.92
C ALA A 20 6.82 0.21 1.68
N GLY A 21 6.83 0.60 2.96
CA GLY A 21 8.02 0.52 3.81
C GLY A 21 8.54 -0.91 3.96
N THR A 22 7.64 -1.90 4.07
CA THR A 22 8.00 -3.32 4.11
C THR A 22 8.65 -3.77 2.80
N LEU A 23 8.30 -3.18 1.66
CA LEU A 23 8.94 -3.46 0.36
C LEU A 23 10.22 -2.64 0.12
N GLY A 24 10.62 -1.79 1.08
CA GLY A 24 11.74 -0.87 0.94
C GLY A 24 11.43 0.37 0.08
N ILE A 25 10.14 0.67 -0.11
CA ILE A 25 9.67 1.82 -0.89
C ILE A 25 9.25 2.91 0.09
N ASP A 26 9.96 4.04 0.07
CA ASP A 26 9.57 5.25 0.81
C ASP A 26 8.64 6.10 -0.06
N LEU A 27 7.34 6.09 0.24
CA LEU A 27 6.35 6.85 -0.54
C LEU A 27 6.58 8.36 -0.49
N ASP A 28 7.05 8.88 0.65
CA ASP A 28 7.36 10.31 0.79
C ASP A 28 8.53 10.68 -0.11
N GLU A 29 9.58 9.85 -0.14
CA GLU A 29 10.70 10.03 -1.06
C GLU A 29 10.26 9.95 -2.53
N GLN A 30 9.42 8.96 -2.88
CA GLN A 30 8.88 8.81 -4.24
C GLN A 30 8.01 10.01 -4.64
N MET A 31 7.25 10.59 -3.70
CA MET A 31 6.51 11.83 -3.91
C MET A 31 7.44 13.01 -4.17
N MET A 32 8.49 13.16 -3.36
CA MET A 32 9.49 14.22 -3.54
C MET A 32 10.23 14.09 -4.89
N ARG A 33 10.47 12.85 -5.33
CA ARG A 33 11.05 12.54 -6.65
C ARG A 33 10.06 12.72 -7.81
N GLY A 34 8.78 13.01 -7.53
CA GLY A 34 7.72 13.15 -8.54
C GLY A 34 7.34 11.84 -9.23
N LYS A 35 7.63 10.69 -8.59
CA LYS A 35 7.34 9.35 -9.09
C LYS A 35 5.92 8.89 -8.77
N VAL A 36 5.39 9.39 -7.65
CA VAL A 36 3.99 9.19 -7.24
C VAL A 36 3.38 10.51 -6.81
N THR A 37 2.10 10.70 -7.07
CA THR A 37 1.34 11.86 -6.58
C THR A 37 0.46 11.48 -5.39
N ALA A 38 0.07 12.47 -4.60
CA ALA A 38 -0.91 12.26 -3.52
C ALA A 38 -2.20 11.61 -4.04
N SER A 39 -2.68 11.99 -5.23
CA SER A 39 -3.86 11.37 -5.84
C SER A 39 -3.67 9.90 -6.19
N GLN A 40 -2.48 9.50 -6.64
CA GLN A 40 -2.18 8.08 -6.92
C GLN A 40 -2.13 7.26 -5.63
N ILE A 41 -1.62 7.84 -4.54
CA ILE A 41 -1.68 7.20 -3.22
C ILE A 41 -3.13 7.08 -2.76
N ASP A 42 -3.93 8.15 -2.88
CA ASP A 42 -5.35 8.10 -2.52
C ASP A 42 -6.10 7.02 -3.30
N ASP A 43 -5.84 6.90 -4.61
CA ASP A 43 -6.40 5.83 -5.45
C ASP A 43 -5.94 4.43 -4.98
N ALA A 44 -4.68 4.28 -4.58
CA ALA A 44 -4.16 3.04 -4.02
C ALA A 44 -4.84 2.67 -2.69
N VAL A 45 -5.08 3.66 -1.83
CA VAL A 45 -5.81 3.47 -0.57
C VAL A 45 -7.25 3.05 -0.85
N LEU A 46 -7.94 3.74 -1.76
CA LEU A 46 -9.30 3.39 -2.17
C LEU A 46 -9.36 1.97 -2.76
N SER A 47 -8.41 1.60 -3.61
CA SER A 47 -8.30 0.23 -4.14
C SER A 47 -8.06 -0.79 -3.02
N CYS A 48 -7.23 -0.44 -2.02
CA CYS A 48 -6.95 -1.26 -0.85
C CYS A 48 -8.20 -1.47 0.02
N THR A 49 -9.07 -0.46 0.17
CA THR A 49 -10.35 -0.61 0.91
C THR A 49 -11.28 -1.65 0.26
N GLY A 50 -11.12 -1.91 -1.03
CA GLY A 50 -11.83 -2.95 -1.77
C GLY A 50 -11.17 -4.34 -1.71
N CYS A 51 -10.07 -4.50 -0.98
CA CYS A 51 -9.42 -5.79 -0.78
C CYS A 51 -10.30 -6.72 0.06
N THR A 52 -10.37 -8.00 -0.32
CA THR A 52 -11.18 -9.01 0.36
C THR A 52 -10.48 -9.61 1.58
N GLN A 53 -9.17 -9.35 1.77
CA GLN A 53 -8.35 -10.01 2.79
C GLN A 53 -7.50 -9.02 3.64
N PRO A 54 -8.13 -8.02 4.31
CA PRO A 54 -7.39 -7.07 5.15
C PRO A 54 -6.70 -7.74 6.34
N CYS A 55 -7.30 -8.78 6.94
CA CYS A 55 -6.70 -9.50 8.06
C CYS A 55 -5.44 -10.29 7.65
N ALA A 56 -5.42 -10.85 6.43
CA ALA A 56 -4.24 -11.53 5.91
C ALA A 56 -3.11 -10.54 5.61
N CYS A 57 -3.45 -9.35 5.11
CA CYS A 57 -2.50 -8.26 4.92
C CYS A 57 -1.80 -7.89 6.24
N ASP A 58 -2.57 -7.66 7.29
CA ASP A 58 -2.06 -7.27 8.61
C ASP A 58 -1.16 -8.36 9.24
N ALA A 59 -1.58 -9.63 9.13
CA ALA A 59 -0.80 -10.77 9.62
C ALA A 59 0.51 -10.96 8.83
N TRP A 60 0.47 -10.78 7.51
CA TRP A 60 1.66 -10.85 6.66
C TRP A 60 2.62 -9.71 7.01
N LEU A 61 2.12 -8.47 7.11
CA LEU A 61 2.92 -7.31 7.48
C LEU A 61 3.55 -7.47 8.87
N SER A 62 2.81 -8.02 9.83
CA SER A 62 3.32 -8.29 11.19
C SER A 62 4.37 -9.41 11.22
N ALA A 63 4.34 -10.32 10.24
CA ALA A 63 5.32 -11.39 10.11
C ALA A 63 6.64 -10.92 9.48
N GLN A 64 6.64 -9.76 8.80
CA GLN A 64 7.86 -9.22 8.21
C GLN A 64 8.68 -8.46 9.25
N THR A 65 9.87 -8.98 9.54
CA THR A 65 10.88 -8.33 10.38
C THR A 65 11.89 -7.52 9.58
N GLU A 66 11.95 -7.74 8.27
CA GLU A 66 12.88 -7.12 7.32
C GLU A 66 12.14 -6.74 6.02
N THR A 67 12.84 -6.11 5.08
CA THR A 67 12.27 -5.77 3.79
C THR A 67 11.90 -7.02 2.98
N ALA A 68 10.64 -7.10 2.58
CA ALA A 68 10.13 -8.17 1.74
C ALA A 68 10.46 -7.91 0.26
N PRO A 69 10.88 -8.93 -0.49
CA PRO A 69 11.21 -8.78 -1.90
C PRO A 69 9.99 -8.70 -2.82
N GLU A 70 8.77 -8.94 -2.35
CA GLU A 70 7.55 -8.85 -3.15
C GLU A 70 6.32 -8.60 -2.28
N ALA A 71 5.33 -7.88 -2.82
CA ALA A 71 4.02 -7.76 -2.21
C ALA A 71 3.27 -9.09 -2.29
N PRO A 72 2.36 -9.40 -1.35
CA PRO A 72 1.60 -10.64 -1.44
C PRO A 72 0.69 -10.64 -2.68
N GLY A 73 0.49 -11.80 -3.31
CA GLY A 73 -0.30 -11.91 -4.56
C GLY A 73 -1.78 -11.51 -4.46
N TYR A 74 -2.32 -11.36 -3.24
CA TYR A 74 -3.66 -10.79 -3.01
C TYR A 74 -3.67 -9.25 -2.91
N CYS A 75 -2.49 -8.61 -2.91
CA CYS A 75 -2.37 -7.16 -2.83
C CYS A 75 -2.82 -6.52 -4.14
N ARG A 76 -3.92 -5.77 -4.08
CA ARG A 76 -4.43 -5.00 -5.23
C ARG A 76 -3.45 -3.96 -5.77
N ASN A 77 -2.51 -3.51 -4.94
CA ASN A 77 -1.55 -2.46 -5.27
C ASN A 77 -0.17 -3.02 -5.67
N VAL A 78 -0.04 -4.33 -5.90
CA VAL A 78 1.26 -4.95 -6.29
C VAL A 78 1.89 -4.26 -7.50
N ALA A 79 1.10 -3.97 -8.55
CA ALA A 79 1.60 -3.30 -9.75
C ALA A 79 2.07 -1.87 -9.48
N LEU A 80 1.46 -1.15 -8.52
CA LEU A 80 1.91 0.18 -8.13
C LEU A 80 3.26 0.09 -7.40
N PHE A 81 3.38 -0.82 -6.45
CA PHE A 81 4.64 -0.99 -5.70
C PHE A 81 5.78 -1.47 -6.59
N ASP A 82 5.52 -2.41 -7.50
CA ASP A 82 6.51 -2.85 -8.47
C ASP A 82 7.00 -1.69 -9.36
N ALA A 83 6.07 -0.85 -9.84
CA ALA A 83 6.42 0.32 -10.65
C ALA A 83 7.25 1.37 -9.89
N LEU A 84 7.07 1.50 -8.58
CA LEU A 84 7.85 2.42 -7.73
C LEU A 84 9.21 1.85 -7.34
N ARG A 85 9.36 0.52 -7.34
CA ARG A 85 10.59 -0.17 -6.99
C ARG A 85 11.58 -0.27 -8.13
N ASP A 86 11.11 -0.40 -9.38
CA ASP A 86 11.95 -0.51 -10.58
C ASP A 86 12.59 0.82 -11.04
N THR A 87 12.63 1.85 -10.19
CA THR A 87 13.17 3.19 -10.50
C THR A 87 14.23 3.68 -9.55
#